data_AF-A0A5C7PHV6-F1
#
_entry.id   AF-A0A5C7PHV6-F1
#
_cell.length_a   1.000
_cell.length_b   1.000
_cell.length_c   1.000
_cell.angle_alpha   90.00
_cell.angle_beta   90.00
_cell.angle_gamma   90.00
#
_symmetry.space_group_name_H-M   'P 1'
#
loop_
_entity.id
_entity.type
_entity.pdbx_description
1 polymer ?
#
loop_
_entity_poly.entity_id
_entity_poly.type
_entity_poly.pdbx_seq_one_letter_code
_entity_poly.pdbx_strand_id
1 'polypeptide(L)'
;MNRIVEGKLDRRRKAVFEFLFGTEFAAKETKTDCNWRTIRGTPVCIGGSGKIERGPKTMQGKRPDELPRRLPAGKGERAALPVEGRTRLVDSFRQEEWLDADVDELQTQLGMIDSEMLKLQDAEPSRERDERMKELQEASDYVAELESVALERVARSPVASEQQKRLIAGLPEGWEYRRDDNQIFDEDGNVYYLTDDERDDVRTIEEALRNAGHDPNRVALEGDLKRVGASFLDDIEPDERGSLIQEGTERAYVQIEDEQIDEWDKIPFSVQREIEEQIAVDAAEQVRNDSDFYEELQSKAQDEFEAEFDEQEFQQELIEMQVAQGKSREEAEAFLYEAWLEESDWIVSERNDRQEKFVQDLINGSWGDEQFEREARWRAENFDEDDSLQFARDNGYLDDLDGTTSARMEELNLSQDDLATMFGLDDTFELTVKPDEDTKGIQVAWAAGGNWKNGLIDRKIYTDDDGEIVVKHDYFWAPKNAESGFGLQVFSRSVAAYRGNGFAKIKTHAAGSGLSLQQNPKAMNGFYTWAMFGFDQDVSTLSDDNVKDAISSDWPEAETVLDIIQAEGGAEWWRRNGGGTEEMEFDLSTGSRSMKQLESYMSQRKQRREQAIGKIEQYERRKRK
;
A
#
# COMPACT_ATOMS: atom_id res chain seq x y z
N MET A 1 -19.14 -12.26 -26.38
CA MET A 1 -18.59 -11.27 -27.33
C MET A 1 -17.10 -11.53 -27.61
N ASN A 2 -16.25 -11.82 -26.62
CA ASN A 2 -14.81 -12.09 -26.81
C ASN A 2 -14.48 -13.22 -27.80
N ARG A 3 -15.20 -14.35 -27.75
CA ARG A 3 -15.05 -15.45 -28.75
C ARG A 3 -15.36 -15.07 -30.21
N ILE A 4 -16.19 -14.04 -30.42
CA ILE A 4 -16.53 -13.54 -31.76
C ILE A 4 -15.46 -12.56 -32.27
N VAL A 5 -14.80 -11.85 -31.35
CA VAL A 5 -13.68 -10.94 -31.64
C VAL A 5 -12.43 -11.72 -32.01
N GLU A 6 -12.08 -12.78 -31.25
CA GLU A 6 -10.95 -13.66 -31.54
C GLU A 6 -11.09 -14.37 -32.90
N GLY A 7 -12.28 -14.91 -33.21
CA GLY A 7 -12.53 -15.57 -34.50
C GLY A 7 -12.50 -14.62 -35.72
N LYS A 8 -12.71 -13.31 -35.52
CA LYS A 8 -12.58 -12.29 -36.58
C LYS A 8 -11.12 -11.86 -36.77
N LEU A 9 -10.37 -11.70 -35.67
CA LEU A 9 -8.94 -11.39 -35.69
C LEU A 9 -8.13 -12.48 -36.41
N ASP A 10 -8.46 -13.76 -36.20
CA ASP A 10 -7.71 -14.86 -36.79
C ASP A 10 -7.95 -15.01 -38.31
N ARG A 11 -9.16 -14.64 -38.78
CA ARG A 11 -9.45 -14.54 -40.23
C ARG A 11 -8.70 -13.38 -40.88
N ARG A 12 -8.64 -12.22 -40.22
CA ARG A 12 -7.89 -11.04 -40.70
C ARG A 12 -6.39 -11.33 -40.82
N ARG A 13 -5.81 -11.97 -39.79
CA ARG A 13 -4.38 -12.37 -39.79
C ARG A 13 -4.05 -13.37 -40.90
N LYS A 14 -4.94 -14.33 -41.16
CA LYS A 14 -4.75 -15.32 -42.24
C LYS A 14 -4.76 -14.69 -43.63
N ALA A 15 -5.69 -13.78 -43.90
CA ALA A 15 -5.81 -13.11 -45.21
C ALA A 15 -4.57 -12.25 -45.52
N VAL A 16 -4.04 -11.54 -44.53
CA VAL A 16 -2.79 -10.76 -44.64
C VAL A 16 -1.60 -11.69 -44.89
N PHE A 17 -1.49 -12.81 -44.16
CA PHE A 17 -0.40 -13.76 -44.34
C PHE A 17 -0.41 -14.43 -45.74
N GLU A 18 -1.59 -14.83 -46.23
CA GLU A 18 -1.72 -15.43 -47.57
C GLU A 18 -1.44 -14.41 -48.69
N PHE A 19 -1.78 -13.13 -48.49
CA PHE A 19 -1.47 -12.05 -49.43
C PHE A 19 0.02 -11.72 -49.49
N LEU A 20 0.68 -11.61 -48.33
CA LEU A 20 2.09 -11.20 -48.24
C LEU A 20 3.07 -12.31 -48.62
N PHE A 21 2.76 -13.57 -48.35
CA PHE A 21 3.76 -14.66 -48.43
C PHE A 21 3.39 -15.83 -49.36
N GLY A 22 2.19 -15.82 -49.96
CA GLY A 22 1.65 -16.96 -50.71
C GLY A 22 2.33 -17.27 -52.04
N THR A 23 2.96 -16.29 -52.70
CA THR A 23 3.52 -16.45 -54.05
C THR A 23 5.04 -16.56 -54.10
N GLU A 24 5.78 -16.03 -53.11
CA GLU A 24 7.25 -16.07 -53.10
C GLU A 24 7.85 -17.39 -52.58
N PHE A 25 7.12 -18.16 -51.78
CA PHE A 25 7.65 -19.41 -51.20
C PHE A 25 7.72 -20.61 -52.19
N ALA A 26 7.14 -20.49 -53.38
CA ALA A 26 7.09 -21.60 -54.35
C ALA A 26 8.23 -21.61 -55.39
N ALA A 27 9.06 -20.57 -55.50
CA ALA A 27 10.00 -20.46 -56.62
C ALA A 27 11.34 -19.77 -56.26
N LYS A 28 12.27 -20.53 -55.66
CA LYS A 28 13.75 -20.52 -55.88
C LYS A 28 14.51 -21.10 -54.69
N GLU A 29 14.62 -22.43 -54.61
CA GLU A 29 15.67 -23.06 -53.80
C GLU A 29 16.97 -23.10 -54.63
N THR A 30 17.80 -22.07 -54.49
CA THR A 30 19.21 -22.15 -54.94
C THR A 30 20.08 -22.61 -53.77
N LYS A 31 21.00 -23.53 -54.08
CA LYS A 31 21.83 -24.29 -53.13
C LYS A 31 22.69 -23.35 -52.27
N THR A 32 22.31 -23.16 -51.00
CA THR A 32 23.10 -22.40 -50.01
C THR A 32 24.15 -23.28 -49.33
N ASP A 33 25.26 -22.67 -48.92
CA ASP A 33 26.33 -23.31 -48.16
C ASP A 33 25.86 -23.64 -46.73
N CYS A 34 26.35 -24.76 -46.19
CA CYS A 34 25.93 -25.27 -44.87
C CYS A 34 26.77 -24.65 -43.74
N ASN A 35 26.11 -24.13 -42.70
CA ASN A 35 26.76 -23.84 -41.41
C ASN A 35 26.58 -25.04 -40.48
N TRP A 36 27.66 -25.80 -40.24
CA TRP A 36 27.59 -27.01 -39.42
C TRP A 36 27.68 -26.70 -37.93
N ARG A 37 26.76 -27.28 -37.16
CA ARG A 37 26.77 -27.29 -35.69
C ARG A 37 26.68 -28.71 -35.17
N THR A 38 27.06 -28.93 -33.93
CA THR A 38 26.87 -30.22 -33.25
C THR A 38 25.84 -30.04 -32.14
N ILE A 39 24.70 -30.71 -32.26
CA ILE A 39 23.66 -30.72 -31.21
C ILE A 39 23.66 -32.13 -30.61
N ARG A 40 24.00 -32.24 -29.32
CA ARG A 40 24.07 -33.51 -28.59
C ARG A 40 24.88 -34.59 -29.33
N GLY A 41 26.05 -34.22 -29.85
CA GLY A 41 26.95 -35.11 -30.59
C GLY A 41 26.54 -35.44 -32.04
N THR A 42 25.41 -34.91 -32.52
CA THR A 42 24.96 -35.10 -33.91
C THR A 42 25.24 -33.84 -34.74
N PRO A 43 25.98 -33.95 -35.86
CA PRO A 43 26.19 -32.83 -36.75
C PRO A 43 24.88 -32.47 -37.46
N VAL A 44 24.52 -31.20 -37.45
CA VAL A 44 23.38 -30.62 -38.16
C VAL A 44 23.87 -29.49 -39.06
N CYS A 45 23.37 -29.44 -40.30
CA CYS A 45 23.57 -28.31 -41.18
C CYS A 45 22.40 -27.35 -41.00
N ILE A 46 22.72 -26.08 -40.77
CA ILE A 46 21.77 -24.99 -40.81
C ILE A 46 21.98 -24.27 -42.14
N GLY A 47 21.01 -24.39 -43.04
CA GLY A 47 21.02 -23.70 -44.33
C GLY A 47 20.69 -22.21 -44.16
N GLY A 48 20.96 -21.40 -45.19
CA GLY A 48 20.68 -19.95 -45.18
C GLY A 48 19.21 -19.57 -44.98
N SER A 49 18.28 -20.52 -45.12
CA SER A 49 16.85 -20.36 -44.85
C SER A 49 16.44 -20.76 -43.42
N GLY A 50 17.40 -21.02 -42.52
CA GLY A 50 17.14 -21.48 -41.15
C GLY A 50 16.75 -22.97 -41.05
N LYS A 51 16.62 -23.67 -42.19
CA LYS A 51 16.29 -25.10 -42.21
C LYS A 51 17.43 -25.93 -41.61
N ILE A 52 17.08 -26.78 -40.64
CA ILE A 52 18.02 -27.67 -39.95
C ILE A 52 17.91 -29.09 -40.53
N GLU A 53 18.98 -29.59 -41.12
CA GLU A 53 19.07 -30.96 -41.65
C GLU A 53 20.11 -31.78 -40.87
N ARG A 54 19.75 -32.99 -40.43
CA ARG A 54 20.70 -33.91 -39.78
C ARG A 54 21.71 -34.44 -40.79
N GLY A 55 22.99 -34.35 -40.44
CA GLY A 55 24.05 -34.99 -41.22
C GLY A 55 23.92 -36.52 -41.19
N PRO A 56 24.35 -37.24 -42.24
CA PRO A 56 24.35 -38.70 -42.26
C PRO A 56 25.16 -39.28 -41.09
N LYS A 57 24.81 -40.49 -40.64
CA LYS A 57 25.47 -41.17 -39.51
C LYS A 57 27.00 -41.27 -39.65
N THR A 58 27.51 -41.31 -40.88
CA THR A 58 28.95 -41.31 -41.19
C THR A 58 29.69 -40.02 -40.79
N MET A 59 28.95 -38.98 -40.37
CA MET A 59 29.49 -37.71 -39.90
C MET A 59 29.48 -37.58 -38.37
N GLN A 60 28.84 -38.49 -37.64
CA GLN A 60 28.84 -38.46 -36.17
C GLN A 60 30.26 -38.57 -35.61
N GLY A 61 30.59 -37.71 -34.64
CA GLY A 61 31.92 -37.66 -34.01
C GLY A 61 32.95 -36.78 -34.73
N LYS A 62 32.64 -36.23 -35.91
CA LYS A 62 33.51 -35.26 -36.60
C LYS A 62 33.31 -33.84 -36.07
N ARG A 63 34.38 -33.05 -36.05
CA ARG A 63 34.31 -31.63 -35.68
C ARG A 63 33.71 -30.81 -36.83
N PRO A 64 33.05 -29.66 -36.56
CA PRO A 64 32.40 -28.86 -37.61
C PRO A 64 33.29 -28.45 -38.78
N ASP A 65 34.59 -28.24 -38.54
CA ASP A 65 35.62 -27.92 -39.54
C ASP A 65 36.06 -29.13 -40.39
N GLU A 66 35.75 -30.35 -39.96
CA GLU A 66 36.00 -31.61 -40.68
C GLU A 66 34.82 -32.02 -41.58
N LEU A 67 33.71 -31.26 -41.55
CA LEU A 67 32.51 -31.53 -42.32
C LEU A 67 32.55 -30.80 -43.68
N PRO A 68 32.00 -31.40 -44.75
CA PRO A 68 32.01 -30.78 -46.07
C PRO A 68 31.17 -29.51 -46.06
N ARG A 69 31.62 -28.44 -46.72
CA ARG A 69 30.85 -27.16 -46.82
C ARG A 69 29.43 -27.31 -47.39
N ARG A 70 29.11 -28.46 -47.98
CA ARG A 70 27.80 -28.78 -48.56
C ARG A 70 27.37 -30.18 -48.14
N LEU A 71 26.08 -30.35 -47.86
CA LEU A 71 25.52 -31.67 -47.61
C LEU A 71 25.70 -32.54 -48.87
N PRO A 72 26.21 -33.78 -48.75
CA PRO A 72 26.31 -34.69 -49.88
C PRO A 72 24.91 -34.95 -50.44
N ALA A 73 24.74 -34.84 -51.77
CA ALA A 73 23.49 -35.15 -52.43
C ALA A 73 23.22 -36.66 -52.34
N GLY A 74 22.60 -37.08 -51.24
CA GLY A 74 22.27 -38.48 -50.95
C GLY A 74 20.95 -38.58 -50.21
N LYS A 75 20.14 -39.56 -50.60
CA LYS A 75 18.77 -39.86 -50.14
C LYS A 75 18.66 -39.85 -48.60
N GLY A 76 18.40 -38.70 -48.00
CA GLY A 76 17.96 -38.60 -46.61
C GLY A 76 16.50 -39.03 -46.51
N GLU A 77 16.19 -39.95 -45.59
CA GLU A 77 14.81 -40.30 -45.24
C GLU A 77 14.07 -39.05 -44.75
N ARG A 78 12.98 -38.68 -45.43
CA ARG A 78 12.04 -37.67 -44.94
C ARG A 78 11.22 -38.29 -43.81
N ALA A 79 11.59 -38.02 -42.57
CA ALA A 79 10.66 -38.20 -41.45
C ALA A 79 9.63 -37.06 -41.49
N ALA A 80 8.37 -37.38 -41.79
CA ALA A 80 7.27 -36.44 -41.61
C ALA A 80 6.97 -36.32 -40.11
N LEU A 81 6.99 -35.09 -39.58
CA LEU A 81 6.50 -34.82 -38.23
C LEU A 81 4.97 -35.04 -38.15
N PRO A 82 4.43 -35.53 -37.03
CA PRO A 82 2.99 -35.63 -36.81
C PRO A 82 2.32 -34.26 -36.88
N VAL A 83 1.05 -34.24 -37.25
CA VAL A 83 0.23 -33.02 -37.46
C VAL A 83 0.18 -32.14 -36.20
N GLU A 84 0.25 -32.71 -34.99
CA GLU A 84 0.34 -31.96 -33.73
C GLU A 84 1.64 -31.14 -33.57
N GLY A 85 2.71 -31.51 -34.27
CA GLY A 85 3.96 -30.74 -34.29
C GLY A 85 3.94 -29.52 -35.21
N ARG A 86 2.96 -29.43 -36.14
CA ARG A 86 2.79 -28.25 -37.01
C ARG A 86 1.98 -27.14 -36.34
N THR A 87 1.04 -27.48 -35.47
CA THR A 87 0.27 -26.51 -34.69
C THR A 87 1.16 -25.84 -33.63
N ARG A 88 1.99 -26.61 -32.91
CA ARG A 88 2.95 -26.04 -31.93
C ARG A 88 4.06 -25.18 -32.53
N LEU A 89 4.43 -25.38 -33.80
CA LEU A 89 5.42 -24.53 -34.48
C LEU A 89 4.82 -23.21 -34.97
N VAL A 90 3.50 -23.14 -35.14
CA VAL A 90 2.79 -21.88 -35.48
C VAL A 90 2.45 -21.11 -34.19
N ASP A 91 2.21 -21.81 -33.08
CA ASP A 91 1.97 -21.19 -31.77
C ASP A 91 3.25 -20.66 -31.10
N SER A 92 4.41 -21.26 -31.37
CA SER A 92 5.73 -20.75 -30.90
C SER A 92 6.26 -19.55 -31.71
N PHE A 93 5.56 -19.14 -32.78
CA PHE A 93 5.91 -18.00 -33.64
C PHE A 93 5.04 -16.75 -33.39
N ARG A 94 4.31 -16.66 -32.27
CA ARG A 94 3.52 -15.47 -31.89
C ARG A 94 3.96 -14.89 -30.54
N GLN A 95 4.73 -13.80 -30.58
CA GLN A 95 4.30 -12.45 -30.17
C GLN A 95 5.43 -11.42 -30.32
N GLU A 96 6.70 -11.82 -30.27
CA GLU A 96 7.81 -10.84 -30.22
C GLU A 96 8.45 -10.50 -31.58
N GLU A 97 8.66 -11.46 -32.49
CA GLU A 97 9.34 -11.16 -33.78
C GLU A 97 8.51 -10.36 -34.80
N TRP A 98 7.19 -10.24 -34.61
CA TRP A 98 6.31 -9.52 -35.55
C TRP A 98 6.13 -8.04 -35.19
N LEU A 99 6.62 -7.59 -34.03
CA LEU A 99 6.41 -6.24 -33.49
C LEU A 99 7.61 -5.30 -33.72
N ASP A 100 8.61 -5.75 -34.46
CA ASP A 100 9.76 -4.96 -34.93
C ASP A 100 9.62 -4.54 -36.39
N ALA A 101 8.39 -4.55 -36.93
CA ALA A 101 8.13 -4.02 -38.27
C ALA A 101 8.52 -2.53 -38.30
N ASP A 102 9.48 -2.19 -39.15
CA ASP A 102 9.91 -0.82 -39.37
C ASP A 102 8.71 0.02 -39.81
N VAL A 103 8.56 1.23 -39.30
CA VAL A 103 7.50 2.16 -39.73
C VAL A 103 7.57 2.35 -41.25
N ASP A 104 8.80 2.37 -41.81
CA ASP A 104 9.02 2.45 -43.26
C ASP A 104 8.50 1.21 -44.01
N GLU A 105 8.56 0.02 -43.39
CA GLU A 105 8.04 -1.22 -43.96
C GLU A 105 6.51 -1.24 -43.92
N LEU A 106 5.90 -0.83 -42.80
CA LEU A 106 4.44 -0.71 -42.67
C LEU A 106 3.86 0.30 -43.66
N GLN A 107 4.52 1.45 -43.84
CA GLN A 107 4.13 2.44 -44.85
C GLN A 107 4.26 1.91 -46.27
N THR A 108 5.31 1.13 -46.54
CA THR A 108 5.47 0.47 -47.84
C THR A 108 4.34 -0.53 -48.09
N GLN A 109 3.96 -1.32 -47.09
CA GLN A 109 2.85 -2.27 -47.19
C GLN A 109 1.50 -1.58 -47.37
N LEU A 110 1.26 -0.48 -46.64
CA LEU A 110 0.06 0.35 -46.80
C LEU A 110 -0.04 0.90 -48.22
N GLY A 111 1.08 1.40 -48.77
CA GLY A 111 1.14 1.88 -50.16
C GLY A 111 0.88 0.79 -51.20
N MET A 112 1.30 -0.46 -50.94
CA MET A 112 0.97 -1.60 -51.81
C MET A 112 -0.52 -1.96 -51.77
N ILE A 113 -1.12 -1.95 -50.58
CA ILE A 113 -2.55 -2.21 -50.39
C ILE A 113 -3.38 -1.14 -51.11
N ASP A 114 -3.04 0.13 -50.91
CA ASP A 114 -3.72 1.26 -51.56
C ASP A 114 -3.59 1.20 -53.08
N SER A 115 -2.42 0.82 -53.60
CA SER A 115 -2.22 0.64 -55.04
C SER A 115 -3.08 -0.48 -55.63
N GLU A 116 -3.29 -1.59 -54.92
CA GLU A 116 -4.17 -2.66 -55.38
C GLU A 116 -5.65 -2.31 -55.25
N MET A 117 -6.03 -1.60 -54.19
CA MET A 117 -7.38 -1.05 -54.06
C MET A 117 -7.72 -0.13 -55.24
N LEU A 118 -6.78 0.72 -55.65
CA LEU A 118 -6.93 1.60 -56.82
C LEU A 118 -7.14 0.82 -58.12
N LYS A 119 -6.37 -0.26 -58.35
CA LYS A 119 -6.54 -1.12 -59.53
C LYS A 119 -7.91 -1.80 -59.57
N LEU A 120 -8.45 -2.19 -58.41
CA LEU A 120 -9.77 -2.82 -58.31
C LEU A 120 -10.92 -1.81 -58.46
N GLN A 121 -10.71 -0.54 -58.16
CA GLN A 121 -11.72 0.50 -58.38
C GLN A 121 -12.04 0.68 -59.87
N ASP A 122 -11.03 0.57 -60.73
CA ASP A 122 -11.14 0.68 -62.19
C ASP A 122 -11.63 -0.62 -62.88
N ALA A 123 -11.68 -1.73 -62.16
CA ALA A 123 -12.14 -3.02 -62.70
C ALA A 123 -13.68 -3.07 -62.82
N GLU A 124 -14.20 -3.83 -63.79
CA GLU A 124 -15.64 -4.03 -63.95
C GLU A 124 -16.28 -4.60 -62.65
N PRO A 125 -17.47 -4.11 -62.24
CA PRO A 125 -18.11 -4.57 -61.02
C PRO A 125 -18.40 -6.08 -61.05
N SER A 126 -17.86 -6.80 -60.07
CA SER A 126 -18.10 -8.22 -59.88
C SER A 126 -18.10 -8.55 -58.40
N ARG A 127 -18.75 -9.66 -58.03
CA ARG A 127 -18.76 -10.12 -56.64
C ARG A 127 -17.35 -10.40 -56.11
N GLU A 128 -16.48 -10.95 -56.94
CA GLU A 128 -15.07 -11.22 -56.59
C GLU A 128 -14.30 -9.93 -56.35
N ARG A 129 -14.55 -8.88 -57.16
CA ARG A 129 -13.97 -7.54 -56.94
C ARG A 129 -14.40 -7.00 -55.58
N ASP A 130 -15.68 -7.06 -55.24
CA ASP A 130 -16.20 -6.50 -53.97
C ASP A 130 -15.67 -7.27 -52.75
N GLU A 131 -15.60 -8.60 -52.82
CA GLU A 131 -15.01 -9.44 -51.77
C GLU A 131 -13.52 -9.11 -51.60
N ARG A 132 -12.77 -8.98 -52.70
CA ARG A 132 -11.34 -8.64 -52.66
C ARG A 132 -11.08 -7.23 -52.14
N MET A 133 -11.93 -6.27 -52.51
CA MET A 133 -11.84 -4.89 -52.05
C MET A 133 -12.07 -4.84 -50.53
N LYS A 134 -13.06 -5.58 -50.02
CA LYS A 134 -13.27 -5.71 -48.58
C LYS A 134 -12.07 -6.30 -47.83
N GLU A 135 -11.42 -7.33 -48.37
CA GLU A 135 -10.21 -7.91 -47.77
C GLU A 135 -9.07 -6.89 -47.69
N LEU A 136 -8.86 -6.10 -48.76
CA LEU A 136 -7.81 -5.08 -48.78
C LEU A 136 -8.12 -3.92 -47.82
N GLN A 137 -9.39 -3.53 -47.66
CA GLN A 137 -9.76 -2.54 -46.65
C GLN A 137 -9.48 -3.04 -45.23
N GLU A 138 -9.84 -4.29 -44.92
CA GLU A 138 -9.55 -4.87 -43.61
C GLU A 138 -8.04 -5.03 -43.35
N ALA A 139 -7.24 -5.25 -44.39
CA ALA A 139 -5.79 -5.26 -44.31
C ALA A 139 -5.21 -3.85 -44.11
N SER A 140 -5.71 -2.84 -44.83
CA SER A 140 -5.30 -1.43 -44.69
C SER A 140 -5.58 -0.92 -43.28
N ASP A 141 -6.79 -1.16 -42.75
CA ASP A 141 -7.18 -0.77 -41.39
C ASP A 141 -6.25 -1.42 -40.34
N TYR A 142 -5.86 -2.67 -40.55
CA TYR A 142 -4.96 -3.39 -39.64
C TYR A 142 -3.50 -2.89 -39.71
N VAL A 143 -2.98 -2.58 -40.91
CA VAL A 143 -1.65 -2.01 -41.09
C VAL A 143 -1.60 -0.59 -40.50
N ALA A 144 -2.65 0.21 -40.67
CA ALA A 144 -2.75 1.54 -40.07
C ALA A 144 -2.82 1.50 -38.53
N GLU A 145 -3.51 0.50 -37.95
CA GLU A 145 -3.51 0.26 -36.50
C GLU A 145 -2.10 -0.11 -36.00
N LEU A 146 -1.39 -0.99 -36.71
CA LEU A 146 0.00 -1.34 -36.40
C LEU A 146 0.95 -0.16 -36.56
N GLU A 147 0.79 0.65 -37.60
CA GLU A 147 1.57 1.88 -37.81
C GLU A 147 1.31 2.89 -36.69
N SER A 148 0.06 3.07 -36.26
CA SER A 148 -0.27 3.93 -35.12
C SER A 148 0.38 3.43 -33.83
N VAL A 149 0.37 2.12 -33.58
CA VAL A 149 1.04 1.52 -32.41
C VAL A 149 2.56 1.65 -32.53
N ALA A 150 3.13 1.47 -33.72
CA ALA A 150 4.56 1.62 -33.97
C ALA A 150 5.01 3.09 -33.81
N LEU A 151 4.26 4.05 -34.36
CA LEU A 151 4.50 5.49 -34.22
C LEU A 151 4.33 5.94 -32.77
N GLU A 152 3.31 5.45 -32.06
CA GLU A 152 3.14 5.73 -30.64
C GLU A 152 4.28 5.13 -29.82
N ARG A 153 4.85 3.99 -30.22
CA ARG A 153 6.01 3.35 -29.57
C ARG A 153 7.33 4.06 -29.89
N VAL A 154 7.50 4.57 -31.12
CA VAL A 154 8.64 5.41 -31.53
C VAL A 154 8.58 6.76 -30.81
N ALA A 155 7.42 7.42 -30.81
CA ALA A 155 7.18 8.67 -30.09
C ALA A 155 7.25 8.52 -28.56
N ARG A 156 7.06 7.29 -28.05
CA ARG A 156 7.19 6.97 -26.63
C ARG A 156 8.48 6.26 -26.27
N SER A 157 9.45 6.05 -27.18
CA SER A 157 10.68 5.31 -26.86
C SER A 157 11.46 6.07 -25.77
N PRO A 158 11.39 5.67 -24.49
CA PRO A 158 11.95 6.43 -23.40
C PRO A 158 13.25 5.75 -23.02
N VAL A 159 14.21 5.72 -23.94
CA VAL A 159 15.54 5.20 -23.62
C VAL A 159 16.57 6.21 -24.08
N ALA A 160 16.53 7.39 -23.45
CA ALA A 160 17.73 8.21 -23.29
C ALA A 160 18.93 7.27 -23.12
N SER A 161 19.90 7.38 -24.03
CA SER A 161 21.02 6.44 -24.05
C SER A 161 21.62 6.34 -22.65
N GLU A 162 22.16 5.19 -22.26
CA GLU A 162 22.72 5.03 -20.92
C GLU A 162 23.75 6.12 -20.59
N GLN A 163 24.42 6.68 -21.61
CA GLN A 163 25.29 7.84 -21.48
C GLN A 163 24.54 9.15 -21.18
N GLN A 164 23.43 9.45 -21.87
CA GLN A 164 22.57 10.61 -21.56
C GLN A 164 22.05 10.55 -20.12
N LYS A 165 21.55 9.39 -19.68
CA LYS A 165 21.08 9.19 -18.29
C LYS A 165 22.19 9.40 -17.27
N ARG A 166 23.42 8.98 -17.57
CA ARG A 166 24.61 9.23 -16.73
C ARG A 166 24.91 10.72 -16.66
N LEU A 167 24.97 11.41 -17.79
CA LEU A 167 25.26 12.84 -17.81
C LEU A 167 24.20 13.65 -17.05
N ILE A 168 22.91 13.37 -17.31
CA ILE A 168 21.79 14.03 -16.63
C ILE A 168 21.82 13.79 -15.12
N ALA A 169 22.03 12.55 -14.68
CA ALA A 169 22.12 12.25 -13.25
C ALA A 169 23.34 12.93 -12.61
N GLY A 170 24.43 13.03 -13.34
CA GLY A 170 25.71 13.58 -12.89
C GLY A 170 25.83 15.09 -12.96
N LEU A 171 24.79 15.80 -13.41
CA LEU A 171 24.84 17.25 -13.59
C LEU A 171 25.40 17.96 -12.34
N PRO A 172 26.20 19.02 -12.54
CA PRO A 172 26.76 19.82 -11.45
C PRO A 172 25.68 20.40 -10.53
N GLU A 173 26.08 20.78 -9.33
CA GLU A 173 25.21 21.54 -8.44
C GLU A 173 24.79 22.86 -9.12
N GLY A 174 23.52 23.27 -8.93
CA GLY A 174 22.92 24.42 -9.61
C GLY A 174 22.33 24.13 -10.99
N TRP A 175 22.64 22.98 -11.60
CA TRP A 175 22.03 22.57 -12.86
C TRP A 175 20.73 21.78 -12.64
N GLU A 176 19.71 22.02 -13.45
CA GLU A 176 18.38 21.39 -13.35
C GLU A 176 18.00 20.74 -14.68
N TYR A 177 17.61 19.46 -14.65
CA TYR A 177 16.98 18.81 -15.80
C TYR A 177 15.46 18.78 -15.62
N ARG A 178 14.74 19.46 -16.52
CA ARG A 178 13.27 19.44 -16.59
C ARG A 178 12.82 18.43 -17.62
N ARG A 179 12.37 17.29 -17.13
CA ARG A 179 11.88 16.18 -17.95
C ARG A 179 10.67 16.55 -18.81
N ASP A 180 9.77 17.39 -18.30
CA ASP A 180 8.52 17.71 -19.00
C ASP A 180 8.78 18.52 -20.29
N ASP A 181 9.86 19.30 -20.32
CA ASP A 181 10.23 20.13 -21.46
C ASP A 181 11.49 19.63 -22.20
N ASN A 182 12.06 18.50 -21.75
CA ASN A 182 13.35 17.96 -22.20
C ASN A 182 14.47 19.03 -22.21
N GLN A 183 14.58 19.81 -21.13
CA GLN A 183 15.50 20.96 -21.04
C GLN A 183 16.47 20.82 -19.87
N ILE A 184 17.70 21.27 -20.06
CA ILE A 184 18.67 21.45 -18.98
C ILE A 184 18.88 22.94 -18.77
N PHE A 185 18.82 23.38 -17.52
CA PHE A 185 19.13 24.72 -17.07
C PHE A 185 20.48 24.66 -16.34
N ASP A 186 21.43 25.51 -16.72
CA ASP A 186 22.65 25.68 -15.92
C ASP A 186 22.46 26.71 -14.79
N GLU A 187 23.52 26.92 -14.00
CA GLU A 187 23.52 27.86 -12.88
C GLU A 187 23.32 29.34 -13.29
N ASP A 188 23.61 29.68 -14.55
CA ASP A 188 23.42 31.02 -15.13
C ASP A 188 22.02 31.20 -15.74
N GLY A 189 21.19 30.15 -15.75
CA GLY A 189 19.86 30.14 -16.35
C GLY A 189 19.85 29.97 -17.87
N ASN A 190 20.96 29.54 -18.48
CA ASN A 190 20.97 29.16 -19.89
C ASN A 190 20.20 27.85 -20.07
N VAL A 191 19.45 27.76 -21.16
CA VAL A 191 18.59 26.62 -21.48
C VAL A 191 19.18 25.82 -22.63
N TYR A 192 19.38 24.52 -22.40
CA TYR A 192 19.80 23.55 -23.41
C TYR A 192 18.64 22.63 -23.73
N TYR A 193 18.16 22.72 -24.97
CA TYR A 193 17.07 21.88 -25.48
C TYR A 193 17.63 20.55 -25.95
N LEU A 194 17.11 19.47 -25.39
CA LEU A 194 17.36 18.12 -25.87
C LEU A 194 16.30 17.80 -26.94
N THR A 195 16.75 17.28 -28.08
CA THR A 195 15.93 16.89 -29.22
C THR A 195 15.45 15.44 -29.05
N ASP A 196 14.71 14.92 -30.03
CA ASP A 196 14.36 13.50 -30.07
C ASP A 196 15.53 12.61 -30.61
N ASP A 197 16.68 13.21 -30.97
CA ASP A 197 17.87 12.48 -31.42
C ASP A 197 18.88 12.33 -30.26
N GLU A 198 18.90 11.12 -29.67
CA GLU A 198 19.76 10.79 -28.52
C GLU A 198 21.25 11.08 -28.74
N ARG A 199 21.77 10.97 -29.97
CA ARG A 199 23.20 11.25 -30.23
C ARG A 199 23.48 12.73 -30.19
N ASP A 200 22.58 13.52 -30.74
CA ASP A 200 22.67 14.98 -30.70
C ASP A 200 22.47 15.49 -29.26
N ASP A 201 21.62 14.84 -28.47
CA ASP A 201 21.43 15.16 -27.05
C ASP A 201 22.70 14.98 -26.22
N VAL A 202 23.33 13.80 -26.31
CA VAL A 202 24.57 13.53 -25.58
C VAL A 202 25.64 14.55 -25.96
N ARG A 203 25.80 14.84 -27.25
CA ARG A 203 26.76 15.86 -27.71
C ARG A 203 26.40 17.24 -27.18
N THR A 204 25.13 17.62 -27.19
CA THR A 204 24.64 18.91 -26.68
C THR A 204 24.96 19.06 -25.19
N ILE A 205 24.71 18.02 -24.38
CA ILE A 205 25.03 18.02 -22.95
C ILE A 205 26.55 18.10 -22.74
N GLU A 206 27.34 17.33 -23.48
CA GLU A 206 28.80 17.36 -23.37
C GLU A 206 29.40 18.72 -23.74
N GLU A 207 28.88 19.36 -24.80
CA GLU A 207 29.31 20.70 -25.22
C GLU A 207 28.94 21.75 -24.18
N ALA A 208 27.70 21.71 -23.66
CA ALA A 208 27.25 22.59 -22.58
C ALA A 208 28.16 22.49 -21.35
N LEU A 209 28.42 21.26 -20.89
CA LEU A 209 29.31 21.00 -19.75
C LEU A 209 30.73 21.53 -20.00
N ARG A 210 31.31 21.28 -21.19
CA ARG A 210 32.65 21.79 -21.54
C ARG A 210 32.70 23.32 -21.56
N ASN A 211 31.66 23.97 -22.09
CA ASN A 211 31.58 25.43 -22.15
C ASN A 211 31.52 26.05 -20.75
N ALA A 212 30.87 25.38 -19.79
CA ALA A 212 30.85 25.77 -18.38
C ALA A 212 32.09 25.31 -17.57
N GLY A 213 33.09 24.68 -18.22
CA GLY A 213 34.31 24.24 -17.56
C GLY A 213 34.19 22.90 -16.81
N HIS A 214 33.09 22.18 -16.98
CA HIS A 214 32.90 20.83 -16.46
C HIS A 214 33.44 19.78 -17.44
N ASP A 215 33.86 18.65 -16.89
CA ASP A 215 34.42 17.54 -17.65
C ASP A 215 33.37 16.44 -17.84
N PRO A 216 32.83 16.22 -19.05
CA PRO A 216 31.69 15.34 -19.24
C PRO A 216 31.93 13.89 -18.81
N ASN A 217 33.17 13.41 -18.90
CA ASN A 217 33.51 12.06 -18.43
C ASN A 217 33.40 11.94 -16.91
N ARG A 218 33.84 12.98 -16.19
CA ARG A 218 33.70 13.03 -14.74
C ARG A 218 32.25 13.13 -14.33
N VAL A 219 31.49 14.02 -14.99
CA VAL A 219 30.04 14.18 -14.78
C VAL A 219 29.33 12.85 -15.00
N ALA A 220 29.64 12.12 -16.09
CA ALA A 220 29.05 10.80 -16.33
C ALA A 220 29.38 9.78 -15.22
N LEU A 221 30.60 9.80 -14.66
CA LEU A 221 30.97 8.93 -13.54
C LEU A 221 30.28 9.33 -12.23
N GLU A 222 30.14 10.64 -11.96
CA GLU A 222 29.34 11.15 -10.84
C GLU A 222 27.86 10.79 -11.00
N GLY A 223 27.37 10.76 -12.24
CA GLY A 223 26.03 10.27 -12.57
C GLY A 223 25.85 8.78 -12.36
N ASP A 224 26.84 7.96 -12.71
CA ASP A 224 26.85 6.53 -12.35
C ASP A 224 26.77 6.37 -10.82
N LEU A 225 27.53 7.15 -10.05
CA LEU A 225 27.50 7.13 -8.59
C LEU A 225 26.13 7.54 -8.03
N LYS A 226 25.55 8.65 -8.50
CA LYS A 226 24.21 9.12 -8.11
C LYS A 226 23.11 8.12 -8.49
N ARG A 227 23.21 7.46 -9.66
CA ARG A 227 22.26 6.42 -10.09
C ARG A 227 22.34 5.14 -9.28
N VAL A 228 23.55 4.73 -8.87
CA VAL A 228 23.70 3.63 -7.90
C VAL A 228 22.97 3.99 -6.61
N GLY A 229 23.05 5.27 -6.21
CA GLY A 229 22.37 5.79 -5.02
C GLY A 229 22.98 5.25 -3.74
N ALA A 230 22.17 5.20 -2.69
CA ALA A 230 22.47 4.59 -1.41
C ALA A 230 23.75 5.14 -0.77
N SER A 231 23.89 6.46 -0.76
CA SER A 231 24.93 7.22 -0.04
C SER A 231 25.06 6.77 1.41
N PHE A 232 23.93 6.51 2.07
CA PHE A 232 23.89 5.99 3.43
C PHE A 232 24.69 4.69 3.66
N LEU A 233 24.97 3.89 2.63
CA LEU A 233 25.79 2.68 2.75
C LEU A 233 27.28 2.97 2.89
N ASP A 234 27.74 4.18 2.55
CA ASP A 234 29.13 4.59 2.73
C ASP A 234 29.50 4.69 4.22
N ASP A 235 28.52 5.04 5.06
CA ASP A 235 28.69 5.25 6.50
C ASP A 235 28.38 3.99 7.33
N ILE A 236 27.81 2.95 6.72
CA ILE A 236 27.47 1.69 7.40
C ILE A 236 28.63 0.71 7.28
N GLU A 237 29.30 0.44 8.40
CA GLU A 237 30.26 -0.66 8.51
C GLU A 237 29.50 -1.97 8.80
N PRO A 238 29.83 -3.09 8.15
CA PRO A 238 29.21 -4.38 8.48
C PRO A 238 29.40 -4.75 9.95
N ASP A 239 28.38 -5.36 10.57
CA ASP A 239 28.47 -5.86 11.95
C ASP A 239 29.43 -7.08 12.06
N GLU A 240 29.54 -7.68 13.25
CA GLU A 240 30.40 -8.86 13.47
C GLU A 240 30.04 -10.07 12.59
N ARG A 241 28.83 -10.09 12.02
CA ARG A 241 28.33 -11.13 11.11
C ARG A 241 28.44 -10.72 9.64
N GLY A 242 28.89 -9.50 9.36
CA GLY A 242 28.93 -8.92 8.02
C GLY A 242 27.60 -8.33 7.55
N SER A 243 26.61 -8.15 8.43
CA SER A 243 25.32 -7.57 8.09
C SER A 243 25.40 -6.05 7.96
N LEU A 244 24.79 -5.52 6.90
CA LEU A 244 24.62 -4.08 6.69
C LEU A 244 23.27 -3.57 7.23
N ILE A 245 22.43 -4.46 7.79
CA ILE A 245 21.12 -4.11 8.34
C ILE A 245 21.32 -3.65 9.79
N GLN A 246 21.21 -2.35 10.00
CA GLN A 246 21.45 -1.71 11.30
C GLN A 246 20.29 -0.80 11.67
N GLU A 247 20.04 -0.68 12.98
CA GLU A 247 19.07 0.26 13.51
C GLU A 247 19.51 1.70 13.20
N GLY A 248 18.54 2.55 12.84
CA GLY A 248 18.77 3.98 12.76
C GLY A 248 19.03 4.56 14.15
N THR A 249 19.93 5.54 14.24
CA THR A 249 20.12 6.30 15.49
C THR A 249 19.16 7.49 15.60
N GLU A 250 18.59 7.91 14.48
CA GLU A 250 17.65 9.02 14.37
C GLU A 250 16.24 8.54 14.74
N ARG A 251 15.43 9.46 15.27
CA ARG A 251 14.09 9.18 15.81
C ARG A 251 13.10 10.16 15.22
N ALA A 252 12.09 9.67 14.52
CA ALA A 252 10.97 10.50 14.08
C ALA A 252 10.19 11.05 15.28
N TYR A 253 9.56 12.21 15.12
CA TYR A 253 8.59 12.70 16.09
C TYR A 253 7.30 11.89 15.95
N VAL A 254 6.75 11.40 17.07
CA VAL A 254 5.54 10.58 17.07
C VAL A 254 4.40 11.35 17.72
N GLN A 255 3.35 11.63 16.96
CA GLN A 255 2.09 12.18 17.42
C GLN A 255 1.07 11.05 17.55
N ILE A 256 0.61 10.79 18.77
CA ILE A 256 -0.47 9.85 19.04
C ILE A 256 -1.79 10.61 18.91
N GLU A 257 -2.60 10.22 17.92
CA GLU A 257 -3.99 10.62 17.81
C GLU A 257 -4.82 9.59 18.58
N ASP A 258 -5.03 9.86 19.86
CA ASP A 258 -6.12 9.21 20.58
C ASP A 258 -7.41 9.91 20.12
N GLU A 259 -8.26 9.17 19.41
CA GLU A 259 -9.60 9.64 19.07
C GLU A 259 -10.33 9.86 20.39
N GLN A 260 -10.45 11.14 20.79
CA GLN A 260 -11.24 11.47 21.96
C GLN A 260 -12.66 11.03 21.66
N ILE A 261 -13.20 10.10 22.45
CA ILE A 261 -14.62 9.78 22.41
C ILE A 261 -15.35 11.07 22.81
N ASP A 262 -15.88 11.76 21.80
CA ASP A 262 -16.50 13.07 21.86
C ASP A 262 -18.02 13.02 21.64
N GLU A 263 -18.54 11.85 21.28
CA GLU A 263 -19.95 11.59 21.05
C GLU A 263 -20.39 10.40 21.92
N TRP A 264 -21.52 10.56 22.64
CA TRP A 264 -22.00 9.57 23.62
C TRP A 264 -22.35 8.22 22.96
N ASP A 265 -22.86 8.26 21.73
CA ASP A 265 -23.24 7.07 20.94
C ASP A 265 -22.05 6.23 20.46
N LYS A 266 -20.82 6.76 20.52
CA LYS A 266 -19.58 5.99 20.28
C LYS A 266 -19.19 5.10 21.46
N ILE A 267 -19.75 5.33 22.65
CA ILE A 267 -19.49 4.48 23.83
C ILE A 267 -20.28 3.17 23.69
N PRO A 268 -19.66 1.99 23.90
CA PRO A 268 -20.39 0.73 23.93
C PRO A 268 -21.58 0.78 24.91
N PHE A 269 -22.75 0.32 24.46
CA PHE A 269 -24.00 0.37 25.24
C PHE A 269 -23.89 -0.23 26.65
N SER A 270 -23.04 -1.26 26.84
CA SER A 270 -22.79 -1.83 28.17
C SER A 270 -22.14 -0.85 29.14
N VAL A 271 -21.21 -0.03 28.63
CA VAL A 271 -20.50 0.99 29.41
C VAL A 271 -21.35 2.23 29.59
N GLN A 272 -22.14 2.63 28.58
CA GLN A 272 -23.17 3.67 28.74
C GLN A 272 -24.09 3.35 29.92
N ARG A 273 -24.60 2.13 30.01
CA ARG A 273 -25.48 1.71 31.11
C ARG A 273 -24.78 1.73 32.47
N GLU A 274 -23.51 1.34 32.53
CA GLU A 274 -22.73 1.41 33.77
C GLU A 274 -22.53 2.86 34.23
N ILE A 275 -22.23 3.76 33.29
CA ILE A 275 -22.12 5.20 33.55
C ILE A 275 -23.47 5.77 34.01
N GLU A 276 -24.58 5.45 33.33
CA GLU A 276 -25.94 5.88 33.72
C GLU A 276 -26.32 5.39 35.12
N GLU A 277 -25.98 4.13 35.46
CA GLU A 277 -26.18 3.57 36.79
C GLU A 277 -25.38 4.34 37.85
N GLN A 278 -24.13 4.70 37.55
CA GLN A 278 -23.31 5.49 38.48
C GLN A 278 -23.78 6.94 38.61
N ILE A 279 -24.20 7.59 37.51
CA ILE A 279 -24.81 8.92 37.54
C ILE A 279 -26.06 8.90 38.44
N ALA A 280 -26.87 7.85 38.39
CA ALA A 280 -28.03 7.72 39.26
C ALA A 280 -27.64 7.57 40.75
N VAL A 281 -26.56 6.85 41.06
CA VAL A 281 -26.01 6.75 42.43
C VAL A 281 -25.53 8.11 42.92
N ASP A 282 -24.76 8.83 42.12
CA ASP A 282 -24.23 10.15 42.46
C ASP A 282 -25.35 11.19 42.59
N ALA A 283 -26.36 11.14 41.71
CA ALA A 283 -27.55 11.97 41.79
C ALA A 283 -28.31 11.71 43.10
N ALA A 284 -28.44 10.44 43.52
CA ALA A 284 -29.09 10.12 44.79
C ALA A 284 -28.34 10.69 46.01
N GLU A 285 -27.01 10.66 45.98
CA GLU A 285 -26.19 11.29 47.02
C GLU A 285 -26.31 12.82 47.01
N GLN A 286 -26.31 13.44 45.82
CA GLN A 286 -26.47 14.89 45.68
C GLN A 286 -27.84 15.36 46.18
N VAL A 287 -28.94 14.69 45.80
CA VAL A 287 -30.30 15.05 46.22
C VAL A 287 -30.44 14.93 47.75
N ARG A 288 -29.82 13.92 48.38
CA ARG A 288 -29.82 13.79 49.85
C ARG A 288 -29.10 14.92 50.56
N ASN A 289 -28.11 15.52 49.90
CA ASN A 289 -27.33 16.63 50.43
C ASN A 289 -27.85 18.01 49.96
N ASP A 290 -28.91 18.03 49.14
CA ASP A 290 -29.51 19.25 48.58
C ASP A 290 -30.47 19.87 49.60
N SER A 291 -30.04 20.99 50.21
CA SER A 291 -30.83 21.70 51.22
C SER A 291 -32.15 22.22 50.67
N ASP A 292 -32.17 22.66 49.43
CA ASP A 292 -33.35 23.30 48.83
C ASP A 292 -34.41 22.23 48.55
N PHE A 293 -33.98 21.07 48.04
CA PHE A 293 -34.87 19.92 47.89
C PHE A 293 -35.37 19.39 49.24
N TYR A 294 -34.51 19.37 50.25
CA TYR A 294 -34.91 18.96 51.60
C TYR A 294 -35.95 19.92 52.20
N GLU A 295 -35.80 21.23 52.01
CA GLU A 295 -36.83 22.22 52.40
C GLU A 295 -38.15 22.02 51.65
N GLU A 296 -38.11 21.69 50.36
CA GLU A 296 -39.30 21.34 49.57
C GLU A 296 -39.99 20.08 50.12
N LEU A 297 -39.21 19.05 50.48
CA LEU A 297 -39.73 17.83 51.10
C LEU A 297 -40.37 18.11 52.47
N GLN A 298 -39.77 18.97 53.28
CA GLN A 298 -40.37 19.41 54.54
C GLN A 298 -41.72 20.07 54.32
N SER A 299 -41.83 20.97 53.33
CA SER A 299 -43.12 21.59 52.99
C SER A 299 -44.16 20.55 52.57
N LYS A 300 -43.80 19.59 51.71
CA LYS A 300 -44.72 18.52 51.28
C LYS A 300 -45.13 17.61 52.44
N ALA A 301 -44.20 17.26 53.31
CA ALA A 301 -44.48 16.44 54.49
C ALA A 301 -45.38 17.18 55.50
N GLN A 302 -45.26 18.51 55.61
CA GLN A 302 -46.18 19.33 56.39
C GLN A 302 -47.61 19.29 55.82
N ASP A 303 -47.75 19.35 54.50
CA ASP A 303 -49.07 19.21 53.84
C ASP A 303 -49.70 17.83 54.12
N GLU A 304 -48.90 16.75 54.08
CA GLU A 304 -49.35 15.40 54.43
C GLU A 304 -49.75 15.30 55.91
N PHE A 305 -48.99 15.94 56.82
CA PHE A 305 -49.38 16.03 58.22
C PHE A 305 -50.74 16.71 58.39
N GLU A 306 -50.96 17.86 57.76
CA GLU A 306 -52.25 18.57 57.84
C GLU A 306 -53.42 17.75 57.24
N ALA A 307 -53.14 16.86 56.29
CA ALA A 307 -54.13 15.95 55.73
C ALA A 307 -54.47 14.76 56.66
N GLU A 308 -53.49 14.22 57.38
CA GLU A 308 -53.66 13.08 58.29
C GLU A 308 -53.97 13.48 59.74
N PHE A 309 -53.72 14.72 60.14
CA PHE A 309 -53.87 15.18 61.52
C PHE A 309 -55.34 15.23 61.95
N ASP A 310 -55.71 14.30 62.84
CA ASP A 310 -57.00 14.33 63.51
C ASP A 310 -56.95 15.19 64.78
N GLU A 311 -57.52 16.39 64.69
CA GLU A 311 -57.59 17.33 65.81
C GLU A 311 -58.29 16.72 67.04
N GLN A 312 -59.28 15.83 66.85
CA GLN A 312 -60.00 15.19 67.96
C GLN A 312 -59.13 14.15 68.67
N GLU A 313 -58.37 13.35 67.92
CA GLU A 313 -57.41 12.39 68.49
C GLU A 313 -56.33 13.13 69.28
N PHE A 314 -55.78 14.21 68.72
CA PHE A 314 -54.80 15.05 69.42
C PHE A 314 -55.35 15.65 70.72
N GLN A 315 -56.56 16.20 70.69
CA GLN A 315 -57.22 16.71 71.90
C GLN A 315 -57.40 15.61 72.94
N GLN A 316 -57.77 14.39 72.53
CA GLN A 316 -57.94 13.25 73.41
C GLN A 316 -56.62 12.82 74.07
N GLU A 317 -55.51 12.81 73.32
CA GLU A 317 -54.18 12.53 73.86
C GLU A 317 -53.73 13.59 74.88
N LEU A 318 -53.98 14.87 74.60
CA LEU A 318 -53.68 15.95 75.56
C LEU A 318 -54.49 15.81 76.85
N ILE A 319 -55.77 15.41 76.77
CA ILE A 319 -56.61 15.12 77.95
C ILE A 319 -55.96 14.00 78.76
N GLU A 320 -55.54 12.92 78.11
CA GLU A 320 -54.90 11.78 78.77
C GLU A 320 -53.58 12.16 79.43
N MET A 321 -52.77 13.01 78.80
CA MET A 321 -51.55 13.57 79.38
C MET A 321 -51.85 14.37 80.65
N GLN A 322 -52.86 15.24 80.64
CA GLN A 322 -53.25 16.03 81.82
C GLN A 322 -53.82 15.17 82.95
N VAL A 323 -54.56 14.11 82.59
CA VAL A 323 -55.04 13.11 83.56
C VAL A 323 -53.86 12.36 84.19
N ALA A 324 -52.84 11.99 83.41
CA ALA A 324 -51.63 11.36 83.92
C ALA A 324 -50.85 12.28 84.89
N GLN A 325 -50.99 13.60 84.75
CA GLN A 325 -50.45 14.60 85.68
C GLN A 325 -51.31 14.82 86.94
N GLY A 326 -52.40 14.06 87.11
CA GLY A 326 -53.21 14.02 88.32
C GLY A 326 -54.47 14.89 88.30
N LYS A 327 -54.81 15.52 87.17
CA LYS A 327 -56.13 16.18 87.00
C LYS A 327 -57.22 15.12 86.82
N SER A 328 -58.44 15.40 87.30
CA SER A 328 -59.59 14.59 86.87
C SER A 328 -59.87 14.82 85.38
N ARG A 329 -60.54 13.88 84.72
CA ARG A 329 -60.83 13.99 83.28
C ARG A 329 -61.65 15.25 82.95
N GLU A 330 -62.65 15.57 83.77
CA GLU A 330 -63.47 16.79 83.61
C GLU A 330 -62.63 18.07 83.79
N GLU A 331 -61.70 18.09 84.75
CA GLU A 331 -60.76 19.21 84.93
C GLU A 331 -59.75 19.33 83.78
N ALA A 332 -59.30 18.20 83.22
CA ALA A 332 -58.41 18.17 82.05
C ALA A 332 -59.12 18.68 80.79
N GLU A 333 -60.35 18.22 80.55
CA GLU A 333 -61.20 18.68 79.44
C GLU A 333 -61.52 20.18 79.55
N ALA A 334 -61.91 20.67 80.72
CA ALA A 334 -62.15 22.10 80.94
C ALA A 334 -60.89 22.96 80.77
N PHE A 335 -59.76 22.49 81.32
CA PHE A 335 -58.46 23.16 81.18
C PHE A 335 -58.00 23.24 79.72
N LEU A 336 -58.17 22.16 78.97
CA LEU A 336 -57.80 22.13 77.55
C LEU A 336 -58.75 22.97 76.71
N TYR A 337 -60.05 22.97 77.01
CA TYR A 337 -61.00 23.83 76.32
C TYR A 337 -60.65 25.31 76.48
N GLU A 338 -60.30 25.76 77.70
CA GLU A 338 -59.82 27.12 77.94
C GLU A 338 -58.50 27.39 77.22
N ALA A 339 -57.53 26.48 77.34
CA ALA A 339 -56.22 26.66 76.71
C ALA A 339 -56.27 26.63 75.17
N TRP A 340 -57.21 25.89 74.57
CA TRP A 340 -57.44 25.85 73.12
C TRP A 340 -58.10 27.15 72.63
N LEU A 341 -59.08 27.67 73.37
CA LEU A 341 -59.73 28.95 73.08
C LEU A 341 -58.76 30.13 73.18
N GLU A 342 -57.77 30.05 74.07
CA GLU A 342 -56.73 31.07 74.25
C GLU A 342 -55.52 30.87 73.33
N GLU A 343 -55.52 29.85 72.46
CA GLU A 343 -54.36 29.46 71.62
C GLU A 343 -53.07 29.39 72.45
N SER A 344 -53.14 28.74 73.62
CA SER A 344 -52.06 28.77 74.59
C SER A 344 -50.74 28.30 73.97
N ASP A 345 -49.66 29.06 74.21
CA ASP A 345 -48.33 28.83 73.62
C ASP A 345 -47.87 27.36 73.74
N TRP A 346 -48.21 26.68 74.84
CA TRP A 346 -47.79 25.29 75.06
C TRP A 346 -48.58 24.28 74.20
N ILE A 347 -49.84 24.56 73.86
CA ILE A 347 -50.64 23.72 72.94
C ILE A 347 -50.11 23.86 71.52
N VAL A 348 -49.83 25.10 71.10
CA VAL A 348 -49.22 25.38 69.80
C VAL A 348 -47.84 24.73 69.72
N SER A 349 -47.03 24.84 70.79
CA SER A 349 -45.74 24.16 70.88
C SER A 349 -45.87 22.63 70.76
N GLU A 350 -46.80 22.00 71.48
CA GLU A 350 -46.96 20.54 71.43
C GLU A 350 -47.45 20.07 70.05
N ARG A 351 -48.34 20.83 69.40
CA ARG A 351 -48.75 20.56 68.02
C ARG A 351 -47.56 20.67 67.06
N ASN A 352 -46.76 21.73 67.19
CA ASN A 352 -45.57 21.94 66.36
C ASN A 352 -44.53 20.84 66.57
N ASP A 353 -44.29 20.42 67.82
CA ASP A 353 -43.36 19.33 68.13
C ASP A 353 -43.82 18.01 67.50
N ARG A 354 -45.13 17.74 67.52
CA ARG A 354 -45.72 16.57 66.85
C ARG A 354 -45.61 16.67 65.34
N GLN A 355 -45.87 17.83 64.76
CA GLN A 355 -45.70 18.08 63.33
C GLN A 355 -44.26 17.89 62.91
N GLU A 356 -43.30 18.50 63.61
CA GLU A 356 -41.87 18.37 63.33
C GLU A 356 -41.44 16.90 63.41
N LYS A 357 -41.87 16.18 64.46
CA LYS A 357 -41.58 14.76 64.59
C LYS A 357 -42.19 13.93 63.45
N PHE A 358 -43.45 14.17 63.10
CA PHE A 358 -44.11 13.46 61.98
C PHE A 358 -43.40 13.73 60.66
N VAL A 359 -43.07 14.99 60.37
CA VAL A 359 -42.34 15.40 59.17
C VAL A 359 -40.99 14.70 59.10
N GLN A 360 -40.24 14.67 60.21
CA GLN A 360 -38.96 13.98 60.28
C GLN A 360 -39.10 12.46 60.12
N ASP A 361 -40.08 11.84 60.78
CA ASP A 361 -40.33 10.40 60.65
C ASP A 361 -40.76 10.02 59.22
N LEU A 362 -41.53 10.89 58.55
CA LEU A 362 -41.98 10.69 57.17
C LEU A 362 -40.81 10.83 56.16
N ILE A 363 -39.98 11.86 56.31
CA ILE A 363 -38.79 12.10 55.48
C ILE A 363 -37.72 11.01 55.69
N ASN A 364 -37.53 10.55 56.92
CA ASN A 364 -36.56 9.49 57.23
C ASN A 364 -37.11 8.08 57.00
N GLY A 365 -38.38 7.96 56.59
CA GLY A 365 -39.05 6.70 56.29
C GLY A 365 -39.12 6.39 54.79
N SER A 366 -39.90 5.37 54.44
CA SER A 366 -40.04 4.92 53.05
C SER A 366 -40.61 5.99 52.12
N TRP A 367 -41.44 6.90 52.63
CA TRP A 367 -41.98 8.00 51.83
C TRP A 367 -40.86 8.93 51.35
N GLY A 368 -39.98 9.35 52.25
CA GLY A 368 -38.83 10.19 51.90
C GLY A 368 -37.87 9.47 50.98
N ASP A 369 -37.56 8.20 51.24
CA ASP A 369 -36.74 7.37 50.34
C ASP A 369 -37.31 7.35 48.91
N GLU A 370 -38.63 7.14 48.76
CA GLU A 370 -39.30 7.19 47.45
C GLU A 370 -39.20 8.58 46.78
N GLN A 371 -39.27 9.68 47.56
CA GLN A 371 -39.10 11.01 46.99
C GLN A 371 -37.66 11.26 46.54
N PHE A 372 -36.66 10.87 47.35
CA PHE A 372 -35.25 10.96 47.02
C PHE A 372 -34.92 10.14 45.77
N GLU A 373 -35.39 8.89 45.69
CA GLU A 373 -35.19 8.04 44.52
C GLU A 373 -35.85 8.61 43.27
N ARG A 374 -37.07 9.18 43.39
CA ARG A 374 -37.77 9.78 42.26
C ARG A 374 -37.04 11.01 41.72
N GLU A 375 -36.56 11.88 42.61
CA GLU A 375 -35.80 13.08 42.23
C GLU A 375 -34.42 12.70 41.66
N ALA A 376 -33.72 11.76 42.29
CA ALA A 376 -32.45 11.25 41.79
C ALA A 376 -32.57 10.66 40.38
N ARG A 377 -33.61 9.84 40.16
CA ARG A 377 -33.93 9.29 38.83
C ARG A 377 -34.26 10.40 37.84
N TRP A 378 -35.06 11.39 38.24
CA TRP A 378 -35.37 12.53 37.36
C TRP A 378 -34.10 13.30 36.98
N ARG A 379 -33.18 13.58 37.92
CA ARG A 379 -31.90 14.22 37.62
C ARG A 379 -31.02 13.38 36.70
N ALA A 380 -30.95 12.07 36.92
CA ALA A 380 -30.21 11.16 36.05
C ALA A 380 -30.81 11.06 34.64
N GLU A 381 -32.14 11.02 34.51
CA GLU A 381 -32.84 11.00 33.22
C GLU A 381 -32.74 12.32 32.44
N ASN A 382 -32.44 13.43 33.13
CA ASN A 382 -32.24 14.76 32.53
C ASN A 382 -30.75 15.13 32.42
N PHE A 383 -29.85 14.19 32.72
CA PHE A 383 -28.42 14.35 32.47
C PHE A 383 -28.22 14.29 30.96
N ASP A 384 -27.68 15.35 30.36
CA ASP A 384 -27.49 15.38 28.91
C ASP A 384 -26.28 14.54 28.48
N GLU A 385 -26.16 14.29 27.17
CA GLU A 385 -25.10 13.45 26.62
C GLU A 385 -23.70 14.06 26.82
N ASP A 386 -23.58 15.38 26.81
CA ASP A 386 -22.32 16.10 27.01
C ASP A 386 -21.84 15.98 28.47
N ASP A 387 -22.77 16.16 29.42
CA ASP A 387 -22.52 15.96 30.85
C ASP A 387 -22.20 14.48 31.14
N SER A 388 -22.88 13.54 30.49
CA SER A 388 -22.61 12.09 30.60
C SER A 388 -21.20 11.74 30.13
N LEU A 389 -20.78 12.29 28.99
CA LEU A 389 -19.41 12.16 28.48
C LEU A 389 -18.39 12.75 29.43
N GLN A 390 -18.64 13.94 29.97
CA GLN A 390 -17.73 14.59 30.91
C GLN A 390 -17.61 13.79 32.21
N PHE A 391 -18.73 13.30 32.75
CA PHE A 391 -18.75 12.41 33.90
C PHE A 391 -17.94 11.13 33.65
N ALA A 392 -18.09 10.52 32.47
CA ALA A 392 -17.35 9.33 32.09
C ALA A 392 -15.84 9.59 32.04
N ARG A 393 -15.40 10.75 31.52
CA ARG A 393 -13.99 11.17 31.52
C ARG A 393 -13.45 11.39 32.93
N ASP A 394 -14.19 12.14 33.75
CA ASP A 394 -13.75 12.52 35.09
C ASP A 394 -13.60 11.30 36.02
N ASN A 395 -14.34 10.22 35.74
CA ASN A 395 -14.29 8.97 36.49
C ASN A 395 -13.47 7.85 35.80
N GLY A 396 -12.81 8.14 34.68
CA GLY A 396 -11.93 7.19 33.98
C GLY A 396 -12.65 6.05 33.23
N TYR A 397 -13.97 6.12 33.05
CA TYR A 397 -14.72 5.09 32.30
C TYR A 397 -14.31 5.03 30.83
N LEU A 398 -13.79 6.12 30.28
CA LEU A 398 -13.32 6.18 28.89
C LEU A 398 -11.87 5.74 28.74
N ASP A 399 -11.11 5.60 29.83
CA ASP A 399 -9.70 5.23 29.78
C ASP A 399 -9.54 3.76 29.35
N ASP A 400 -10.47 2.89 29.78
CA ASP A 400 -10.47 1.44 29.53
C ASP A 400 -11.28 1.01 28.30
N LEU A 401 -11.89 1.94 27.57
CA LEU A 401 -12.64 1.63 26.34
C LEU A 401 -11.67 1.36 25.17
N ASP A 402 -10.95 0.22 25.22
CA ASP A 402 -10.34 -0.70 24.21
C ASP A 402 -10.03 -0.25 22.76
N GLY A 403 -10.02 1.05 22.49
CA GLY A 403 -9.91 1.63 21.17
C GLY A 403 -8.94 2.80 21.12
N THR A 404 -8.41 3.25 22.26
CA THR A 404 -7.36 4.28 22.25
C THR A 404 -6.12 3.70 21.59
N THR A 405 -5.39 4.57 20.89
CA THR A 405 -4.13 4.20 20.27
C THR A 405 -3.15 3.72 21.33
N SER A 406 -3.16 4.38 22.49
CA SER A 406 -2.34 4.03 23.65
C SER A 406 -2.61 2.61 24.18
N ALA A 407 -3.87 2.21 24.34
CA ALA A 407 -4.21 0.84 24.78
C ALA A 407 -3.73 -0.21 23.77
N ARG A 408 -3.96 0.01 22.47
CA ARG A 408 -3.49 -0.90 21.42
C ARG A 408 -1.97 -0.98 21.34
N MET A 409 -1.26 0.12 21.57
CA MET A 409 0.19 0.12 21.68
C MET A 409 0.67 -0.73 22.87
N GLU A 410 0.00 -0.64 24.02
CA GLU A 410 0.30 -1.46 25.19
C GLU A 410 0.07 -2.96 24.92
N GLU A 411 -1.05 -3.32 24.27
CA GLU A 411 -1.32 -4.71 23.85
C GLU A 411 -0.24 -5.27 22.91
N LEU A 412 0.28 -4.42 22.02
CA LEU A 412 1.37 -4.75 21.11
C LEU A 412 2.76 -4.70 21.79
N ASN A 413 2.82 -4.32 23.07
CA ASN A 413 4.06 -4.08 23.82
C ASN A 413 5.00 -3.11 23.07
N LEU A 414 4.45 -2.02 22.55
CA LEU A 414 5.17 -0.97 21.83
C LEU A 414 5.14 0.34 22.61
N SER A 415 6.31 0.96 22.75
CA SER A 415 6.42 2.33 23.24
C SER A 415 6.45 3.34 22.09
N GLN A 416 6.23 4.61 22.42
CA GLN A 416 6.41 5.72 21.47
C GLN A 416 7.85 5.79 20.94
N ASP A 417 8.84 5.43 21.77
CA ASP A 417 10.26 5.38 21.40
C ASP A 417 10.54 4.26 20.37
N ASP A 418 9.85 3.12 20.48
CA ASP A 418 9.96 2.03 19.50
C ASP A 418 9.42 2.51 18.15
N LEU A 419 8.21 3.10 18.13
CA LEU A 419 7.61 3.64 16.91
C LEU A 419 8.47 4.73 16.25
N ALA A 420 9.12 5.58 17.04
CA ALA A 420 9.99 6.64 16.52
C ALA A 420 11.18 6.11 15.68
N THR A 421 11.64 4.88 15.95
CA THR A 421 12.78 4.26 15.25
C THR A 421 12.34 3.25 14.17
N MET A 422 11.18 2.62 14.36
CA MET A 422 10.66 1.53 13.50
C MET A 422 10.43 1.91 12.04
N PHE A 423 10.31 3.21 11.74
CA PHE A 423 10.00 3.68 10.39
C PHE A 423 11.23 4.00 9.57
N GLY A 424 12.44 3.92 10.16
CA GLY A 424 13.69 4.22 9.46
C GLY A 424 13.82 5.66 8.98
N LEU A 425 13.00 6.56 9.55
CA LEU A 425 12.96 7.99 9.28
C LEU A 425 13.76 8.77 10.32
N ASP A 426 14.23 9.95 9.95
CA ASP A 426 14.93 10.85 10.86
C ASP A 426 13.96 11.78 11.62
N ASP A 427 14.52 12.66 12.46
CA ASP A 427 13.77 13.59 13.32
C ASP A 427 13.06 14.73 12.57
N THR A 428 13.22 14.82 11.25
CA THR A 428 12.47 15.75 10.41
C THR A 428 11.10 15.23 10.01
N PHE A 429 10.78 13.98 10.34
CA PHE A 429 9.50 13.34 10.03
C PHE A 429 8.60 13.27 11.27
N GLU A 430 7.32 13.56 11.05
CA GLU A 430 6.25 13.44 12.05
C GLU A 430 5.35 12.25 11.70
N LEU A 431 5.34 11.23 12.56
CA LEU A 431 4.49 10.05 12.47
C LEU A 431 3.20 10.31 13.23
N THR A 432 2.06 10.13 12.58
CA THR A 432 0.75 10.07 13.22
C THR A 432 0.41 8.62 13.52
N VAL A 433 0.02 8.32 14.76
CA VAL A 433 -0.41 6.98 15.20
C VAL A 433 -1.87 7.07 15.59
N LYS A 434 -2.70 6.19 15.03
CA LYS A 434 -4.13 6.09 15.34
C LYS A 434 -4.59 4.64 15.40
N PRO A 435 -5.79 4.34 15.90
CA PRO A 435 -6.32 2.98 15.89
C PRO A 435 -6.63 2.55 14.44
N ASP A 436 -6.33 1.31 14.08
CA ASP A 436 -6.78 0.69 12.82
C ASP A 436 -7.98 -0.23 13.07
N GLU A 437 -9.16 0.15 12.60
CA GLU A 437 -10.39 -0.62 12.80
C GLU A 437 -10.36 -2.00 12.13
N ASP A 438 -9.69 -2.10 10.98
CA ASP A 438 -9.69 -3.33 10.18
C ASP A 438 -8.91 -4.46 10.87
N THR A 439 -7.76 -4.12 11.47
CA THR A 439 -6.83 -5.10 12.04
C THR A 439 -6.89 -5.18 13.56
N LYS A 440 -7.69 -4.31 14.19
CA LYS A 440 -7.68 -4.09 15.65
C LYS A 440 -6.29 -3.71 16.20
N GLY A 441 -5.39 -3.25 15.34
CA GLY A 441 -4.07 -2.79 15.71
C GLY A 441 -3.96 -1.27 15.64
N ILE A 442 -2.77 -0.76 15.32
CA ILE A 442 -2.53 0.66 15.10
C ILE A 442 -2.15 0.92 13.64
N GLN A 443 -2.60 2.06 13.12
CA GLN A 443 -2.11 2.62 11.88
C GLN A 443 -1.10 3.71 12.20
N VAL A 444 0.08 3.62 11.59
CA VAL A 444 1.13 4.63 11.69
C VAL A 444 1.38 5.21 10.30
N ALA A 445 1.19 6.51 10.17
CA ALA A 445 1.30 7.20 8.90
C ALA A 445 2.22 8.43 8.99
N TRP A 446 2.95 8.70 7.92
CA TRP A 446 3.56 9.99 7.65
C TRP A 446 3.07 10.50 6.30
N ALA A 447 2.56 11.72 6.26
CA ALA A 447 2.16 12.39 5.03
C ALA A 447 2.75 13.80 4.98
N ALA A 448 3.70 14.03 4.07
CA ALA A 448 4.42 15.30 3.99
C ALA A 448 3.46 16.46 3.65
N GLY A 449 3.16 17.31 4.65
CA GLY A 449 2.24 18.44 4.50
C GLY A 449 0.80 18.05 4.13
N GLY A 450 0.34 16.88 4.57
CA GLY A 450 -1.01 16.36 4.28
C GLY A 450 -1.23 15.98 2.82
N ASN A 451 -0.18 15.90 2.00
CA ASN A 451 -0.28 15.58 0.57
C ASN A 451 0.62 14.40 0.21
N TRP A 452 -0.01 13.25 -0.06
CA TRP A 452 0.66 12.01 -0.48
C TRP A 452 1.61 12.18 -1.67
N LYS A 453 1.39 13.20 -2.52
CA LYS A 453 2.28 13.50 -3.66
C LYS A 453 3.68 13.96 -3.25
N ASN A 454 3.86 14.39 -2.00
CA ASN A 454 5.14 14.82 -1.45
C ASN A 454 5.82 13.72 -0.62
N GLY A 455 5.21 12.55 -0.55
CA GLY A 455 5.67 11.41 0.22
C GLY A 455 4.57 10.91 1.16
N LEU A 456 4.46 9.60 1.26
CA LEU A 456 3.49 8.91 2.12
C LEU A 456 4.09 7.60 2.56
N ILE A 457 4.16 7.37 3.87
CA ILE A 457 4.46 6.06 4.44
C ILE A 457 3.28 5.70 5.31
N ASP A 458 2.64 4.58 5.04
CA ASP A 458 1.46 4.11 5.77
C ASP A 458 1.65 2.64 6.11
N ARG A 459 1.58 2.32 7.40
CA ARG A 459 1.79 0.97 7.93
C ARG A 459 0.75 0.64 8.98
N LYS A 460 0.32 -0.61 8.99
CA LYS A 460 -0.58 -1.16 10.01
C LYS A 460 0.20 -2.16 10.85
N ILE A 461 0.15 -2.04 12.18
CA ILE A 461 0.80 -2.96 13.12
C ILE A 461 -0.29 -3.64 13.93
N TYR A 462 -0.30 -4.97 13.94
CA TYR A 462 -1.35 -5.76 14.58
C TYR A 462 -0.85 -7.15 14.94
N THR A 463 -1.63 -7.86 15.76
CA THR A 463 -1.43 -9.29 16.04
C THR A 463 -2.26 -10.10 15.05
N ASP A 464 -1.62 -11.00 14.29
CA ASP A 464 -2.34 -11.83 13.33
C ASP A 464 -3.03 -13.05 13.97
N ASP A 465 -3.69 -13.87 13.14
CA ASP A 465 -4.48 -15.03 13.61
C ASP A 465 -3.62 -16.08 14.35
N ASP A 466 -2.30 -16.09 14.13
CA ASP A 466 -1.35 -16.99 14.81
C ASP A 466 -0.85 -16.41 16.15
N GLY A 467 -1.27 -15.19 16.51
CA GLY A 467 -0.82 -14.49 17.70
C GLY A 467 0.53 -13.81 17.53
N GLU A 468 1.04 -13.68 16.29
CA GLU A 468 2.31 -13.01 16.01
C GLU A 468 2.11 -11.53 15.74
N ILE A 469 3.02 -10.68 16.23
CA ILE A 469 3.02 -9.26 15.90
C ILE A 469 3.59 -9.09 14.49
N VAL A 470 2.78 -8.51 13.61
CA VAL A 470 3.09 -8.28 12.19
C VAL A 470 2.94 -6.81 11.84
N VAL A 471 3.68 -6.39 10.82
CA VAL A 471 3.53 -5.06 10.24
C VAL A 471 3.19 -5.16 8.76
N LYS A 472 2.08 -4.55 8.34
CA LYS A 472 1.67 -4.46 6.94
C LYS A 472 2.06 -3.10 6.37
N HIS A 473 2.89 -3.10 5.33
CA HIS A 473 3.21 -1.93 4.53
C HIS A 473 2.11 -1.70 3.49
N ASP A 474 1.29 -0.68 3.70
CA ASP A 474 0.14 -0.39 2.84
C ASP A 474 0.51 0.61 1.73
N TYR A 475 1.14 1.73 2.09
CA TYR A 475 1.65 2.71 1.13
C TYR A 475 3.09 3.11 1.40
N PHE A 476 3.87 3.18 0.32
CA PHE A 476 5.20 3.78 0.33
C PHE A 476 5.42 4.63 -0.91
N TRP A 477 5.43 5.94 -0.71
CA TRP A 477 5.77 6.95 -1.71
C TRP A 477 6.95 7.74 -1.17
N ALA A 478 8.10 7.61 -1.84
CA ALA A 478 9.25 8.42 -1.53
C ALA A 478 8.95 9.91 -1.83
N PRO A 479 9.48 10.86 -1.04
CA PRO A 479 9.47 12.27 -1.40
C PRO A 479 9.99 12.49 -2.83
N LYS A 480 9.45 13.49 -3.54
CA LYS A 480 9.89 13.80 -4.93
C LYS A 480 11.38 14.12 -5.04
N ASN A 481 11.94 14.70 -3.98
CA ASN A 481 13.34 15.07 -3.84
C ASN A 481 14.17 14.02 -3.08
N ALA A 482 13.62 12.85 -2.80
CA ALA A 482 14.35 11.80 -2.12
C ALA A 482 15.53 11.33 -2.97
N GLU A 483 16.69 11.14 -2.33
CA GLU A 483 17.86 10.61 -3.00
C GLU A 483 17.63 9.18 -3.51
N SER A 484 18.35 8.81 -4.57
CA SER A 484 18.39 7.41 -5.01
C SER A 484 18.86 6.52 -3.85
N GLY A 485 18.07 5.50 -3.52
CA GLY A 485 18.35 4.61 -2.39
C GLY A 485 17.57 4.93 -1.11
N PHE A 486 16.83 6.04 -1.04
CA PHE A 486 16.00 6.39 0.12
C PHE A 486 15.07 5.25 0.57
N GLY A 487 14.35 4.61 -0.37
CA GLY A 487 13.47 3.49 -0.04
C GLY A 487 14.19 2.29 0.57
N LEU A 488 15.43 2.01 0.12
CA LEU A 488 16.26 0.95 0.71
C LEU A 488 16.75 1.33 2.11
N GLN A 489 17.15 2.60 2.31
CA GLN A 489 17.55 3.12 3.61
C GLN A 489 16.43 2.98 4.63
N VAL A 490 15.26 3.52 4.30
CA VAL A 490 14.06 3.48 5.14
C VAL A 490 13.68 2.03 5.44
N PHE A 491 13.62 1.18 4.42
CA PHE A 491 13.24 -0.22 4.60
C PHE A 491 14.25 -0.99 5.46
N SER A 492 15.54 -0.91 5.17
CA SER A 492 16.57 -1.65 5.92
C SER A 492 16.64 -1.26 7.40
N ARG A 493 16.53 0.04 7.71
CA ARG A 493 16.42 0.51 9.11
C ARG A 493 15.15 0.00 9.78
N SER A 494 14.02 0.00 9.05
CA SER A 494 12.75 -0.55 9.57
C SER A 494 12.88 -2.04 9.88
N VAL A 495 13.48 -2.84 8.98
CA VAL A 495 13.74 -4.27 9.20
C VAL A 495 14.56 -4.49 10.48
N ALA A 496 15.61 -3.70 10.69
CA ALA A 496 16.43 -3.81 11.90
C ALA A 496 15.61 -3.56 13.17
N ALA A 497 14.84 -2.47 13.19
CA ALA A 497 14.01 -2.07 14.33
C ALA A 497 12.85 -3.05 14.60
N TYR A 498 12.15 -3.52 13.57
CA TYR A 498 11.10 -4.53 13.71
C TYR A 498 11.64 -5.83 14.30
N ARG A 499 12.79 -6.29 13.82
CA ARG A 499 13.44 -7.48 14.37
C ARG A 499 13.86 -7.25 15.84
N GLY A 500 14.37 -6.07 16.18
CA GLY A 500 14.71 -5.69 17.55
C GLY A 500 13.52 -5.71 18.50
N ASN A 501 12.33 -5.38 17.98
CA ASN A 501 11.05 -5.37 18.70
C ASN A 501 10.25 -6.68 18.62
N GLY A 502 10.84 -7.77 18.10
CA GLY A 502 10.23 -9.10 18.12
C GLY A 502 9.12 -9.35 17.10
N PHE A 503 9.02 -8.53 16.04
CA PHE A 503 8.09 -8.77 14.94
C PHE A 503 8.45 -10.04 14.19
N ALA A 504 7.44 -10.82 13.81
CA ALA A 504 7.64 -12.07 13.07
C ALA A 504 7.89 -11.83 11.57
N LYS A 505 7.09 -10.94 10.97
CA LYS A 505 7.11 -10.68 9.52
C LYS A 505 6.56 -9.32 9.14
N ILE A 506 6.92 -8.90 7.93
CA ILE A 506 6.33 -7.73 7.25
C ILE A 506 5.44 -8.24 6.11
N LYS A 507 4.22 -7.73 6.00
CA LYS A 507 3.29 -8.02 4.87
C LYS A 507 3.22 -6.81 3.94
N THR A 508 2.96 -7.01 2.65
CA THR A 508 2.67 -5.89 1.75
C THR A 508 1.85 -6.30 0.53
N HIS A 509 1.07 -5.35 0.01
CA HIS A 509 0.57 -5.41 -1.36
C HIS A 509 1.64 -4.84 -2.28
N ALA A 510 2.32 -5.72 -3.02
CA ALA A 510 3.36 -5.33 -3.95
C ALA A 510 2.79 -4.82 -5.28
N ALA A 511 2.21 -3.62 -5.27
CA ALA A 511 1.50 -3.05 -6.41
C ALA A 511 2.35 -2.85 -7.68
N GLY A 512 1.69 -2.91 -8.85
CA GLY A 512 2.28 -2.67 -10.17
C GLY A 512 2.35 -3.92 -11.04
N SER A 513 2.99 -3.81 -12.20
CA SER A 513 3.32 -4.95 -13.06
C SER A 513 4.40 -4.56 -14.05
N GLY A 514 5.11 -5.56 -14.60
CA GLY A 514 6.12 -5.32 -15.62
C GLY A 514 5.55 -4.64 -16.87
N LEU A 515 4.34 -5.04 -17.28
CA LEU A 515 3.63 -4.40 -18.40
C LEU A 515 3.31 -2.92 -18.11
N SER A 516 2.78 -2.62 -16.93
CA SER A 516 2.44 -1.23 -16.57
C SER A 516 3.69 -0.34 -16.48
N LEU A 517 4.81 -0.88 -15.98
CA LEU A 517 6.07 -0.17 -15.87
C LEU A 517 6.72 0.10 -17.24
N GLN A 518 6.55 -0.81 -18.20
CA GLN A 518 6.97 -0.62 -19.59
C GLN A 518 6.13 0.46 -20.30
N GLN A 519 4.82 0.48 -20.06
CA GLN A 519 3.90 1.45 -20.66
C GLN A 519 4.01 2.84 -20.01
N ASN A 520 4.27 2.88 -18.71
CA ASN A 520 4.38 4.10 -17.92
C ASN A 520 5.52 3.97 -16.90
N PRO A 521 6.66 4.65 -17.12
CA PRO A 521 7.76 4.66 -16.16
C PRO A 521 7.41 5.26 -14.79
N LYS A 522 6.27 5.94 -14.65
CA LYS A 522 5.72 6.47 -13.38
C LYS A 522 4.71 5.50 -12.72
N ALA A 523 4.47 4.33 -13.31
CA ALA A 523 3.66 3.29 -12.68
C ALA A 523 4.31 2.79 -11.39
N MET A 524 3.51 2.25 -10.48
CA MET A 524 4.01 1.64 -9.25
C MET A 524 4.94 0.46 -9.59
N ASN A 525 6.04 0.35 -8.84
CA ASN A 525 7.07 -0.66 -9.04
C ASN A 525 7.25 -1.55 -7.79
N GLY A 526 6.24 -1.63 -6.93
CA GLY A 526 6.25 -2.40 -5.70
C GLY A 526 6.49 -3.89 -5.95
N PHE A 527 5.79 -4.45 -6.94
CA PHE A 527 5.90 -5.87 -7.36
C PHE A 527 7.35 -6.32 -7.60
N TYR A 528 8.18 -5.43 -8.16
CA TYR A 528 9.59 -5.70 -8.43
C TYR A 528 10.48 -5.29 -7.24
N THR A 529 10.25 -4.11 -6.67
CA THR A 529 11.13 -3.55 -5.64
C THR A 529 11.09 -4.37 -4.36
N TRP A 530 9.91 -4.78 -3.91
CA TRP A 530 9.76 -5.57 -2.69
C TRP A 530 10.35 -6.97 -2.85
N ALA A 531 10.13 -7.63 -3.99
CA ALA A 531 10.77 -8.91 -4.30
C ALA A 531 12.31 -8.81 -4.28
N MET A 532 12.88 -7.75 -4.87
CA MET A 532 14.33 -7.51 -4.82
C MET A 532 14.85 -7.30 -3.39
N PHE A 533 14.04 -6.74 -2.50
CA PHE A 533 14.39 -6.54 -1.10
C PHE A 533 14.30 -7.81 -0.27
N GLY A 534 13.59 -8.86 -0.71
CA GLY A 534 13.48 -10.12 0.03
C GLY A 534 12.06 -10.49 0.43
N PHE A 535 11.05 -9.75 -0.03
CA PHE A 535 9.68 -10.22 0.09
C PHE A 535 9.48 -11.45 -0.80
N ASP A 536 8.76 -12.43 -0.29
CA ASP A 536 8.50 -13.71 -0.94
C ASP A 536 7.00 -13.98 -1.02
N GLN A 537 6.63 -14.85 -1.95
CA GLN A 537 5.26 -15.34 -2.10
C GLN A 537 5.25 -16.64 -2.90
N ASP A 538 4.35 -17.56 -2.55
CA ASP A 538 4.13 -18.79 -3.30
C ASP A 538 3.58 -18.51 -4.71
N VAL A 539 4.24 -19.05 -5.74
CA VAL A 539 3.87 -18.85 -7.15
C VAL A 539 2.44 -19.29 -7.44
N SER A 540 1.95 -20.34 -6.77
CA SER A 540 0.59 -20.86 -6.95
C SER A 540 -0.49 -19.87 -6.47
N THR A 541 -0.14 -18.95 -5.56
CA THR A 541 -1.03 -17.93 -4.99
C THR A 541 -1.06 -16.61 -5.77
N LEU A 542 -0.23 -16.45 -6.80
CA LEU A 542 -0.24 -15.26 -7.65
C LEU A 542 -1.64 -15.03 -8.27
N SER A 543 -2.02 -13.80 -8.56
CA SER A 543 -3.35 -13.52 -9.12
C SER A 543 -3.42 -13.65 -10.66
N ASP A 544 -2.28 -13.54 -11.35
CA ASP A 544 -2.20 -13.57 -12.82
C ASP A 544 -1.76 -14.95 -13.35
N ASP A 545 -2.70 -15.68 -13.95
CA ASP A 545 -2.45 -17.00 -14.53
C ASP A 545 -1.41 -16.98 -15.66
N ASN A 546 -1.29 -15.88 -16.44
CA ASN A 546 -0.29 -15.80 -17.51
C ASN A 546 1.13 -15.73 -16.91
N VAL A 547 1.28 -15.02 -15.79
CA VAL A 547 2.55 -14.95 -15.07
C VAL A 547 2.91 -16.31 -14.51
N LYS A 548 1.95 -17.04 -13.92
CA LYS A 548 2.16 -18.42 -13.42
C LYS A 548 2.58 -19.39 -14.52
N ASP A 549 1.89 -19.34 -15.66
CA ASP A 549 2.19 -20.21 -16.80
C ASP A 549 3.60 -19.93 -17.35
N ALA A 550 3.97 -18.65 -17.45
CA ALA A 550 5.30 -18.25 -17.89
C ALA A 550 6.38 -18.68 -16.89
N ILE A 551 6.13 -18.54 -15.57
CA ILE A 551 7.04 -19.07 -14.53
C ILE A 551 7.20 -20.57 -14.66
N SER A 552 6.09 -21.31 -14.79
CA SER A 552 6.11 -22.77 -14.89
C SER A 552 6.85 -23.27 -16.13
N SER A 553 6.89 -22.47 -17.20
CA SER A 553 7.66 -22.74 -18.42
C SER A 553 9.16 -22.47 -18.24
N ASP A 554 9.50 -21.30 -17.72
CA ASP A 554 10.88 -20.79 -17.72
C ASP A 554 11.67 -21.20 -16.47
N TRP A 555 10.99 -21.34 -15.33
CA TRP A 555 11.51 -21.82 -14.03
C TRP A 555 10.58 -22.89 -13.43
N PRO A 556 10.50 -24.10 -14.00
CA PRO A 556 9.61 -25.16 -13.53
C PRO A 556 9.89 -25.65 -12.10
N GLU A 557 11.05 -25.31 -11.54
CA GLU A 557 11.45 -25.64 -10.16
C GLU A 557 11.20 -24.49 -9.18
N ALA A 558 10.75 -23.31 -9.64
CA ALA A 558 10.44 -22.19 -8.77
C ALA A 558 9.10 -22.42 -8.06
N GLU A 559 9.14 -22.47 -6.74
CA GLU A 559 7.95 -22.57 -5.89
C GLU A 559 7.51 -21.18 -5.41
N THR A 560 8.43 -20.24 -5.38
CA THR A 560 8.25 -18.90 -4.78
C THR A 560 8.83 -17.78 -5.65
N VAL A 561 8.38 -16.55 -5.43
CA VAL A 561 8.88 -15.36 -6.17
C VAL A 561 10.39 -15.20 -5.98
N LEU A 562 10.92 -15.42 -4.78
CA LEU A 562 12.36 -15.32 -4.56
C LEU A 562 13.16 -16.38 -5.33
N ASP A 563 12.58 -17.53 -5.71
CA ASP A 563 13.31 -18.54 -6.51
C ASP A 563 13.63 -17.96 -7.89
N ILE A 564 12.68 -17.20 -8.44
CA ILE A 564 12.82 -16.48 -9.69
C ILE A 564 13.82 -15.35 -9.51
N ILE A 565 13.70 -14.52 -8.47
CA ILE A 565 14.62 -13.38 -8.25
C ILE A 565 16.08 -13.84 -8.10
N GLN A 566 16.30 -15.00 -7.48
CA GLN A 566 17.63 -15.55 -7.22
C GLN A 566 18.19 -16.34 -8.41
N ALA A 567 17.36 -16.74 -9.37
CA ALA A 567 17.79 -17.40 -10.60
C ALA A 567 18.54 -16.45 -11.54
N GLU A 568 19.43 -17.01 -12.37
CA GLU A 568 20.17 -16.24 -13.37
C GLU A 568 19.20 -15.58 -14.38
N GLY A 569 19.23 -14.25 -14.45
CA GLY A 569 18.34 -13.44 -15.30
C GLY A 569 16.89 -13.33 -14.82
N GLY A 570 16.54 -13.97 -13.70
CA GLY A 570 15.17 -14.00 -13.20
C GLY A 570 14.72 -12.67 -12.61
N ALA A 571 15.62 -11.87 -12.03
CA ALA A 571 15.30 -10.50 -11.61
C ALA A 571 14.91 -9.58 -12.80
N GLU A 572 15.65 -9.64 -13.91
CA GLU A 572 15.32 -8.90 -15.14
C GLU A 572 14.06 -9.42 -15.81
N TRP A 573 13.78 -10.72 -15.71
CA TRP A 573 12.53 -11.28 -16.17
C TRP A 573 11.35 -10.82 -15.31
N TRP A 574 11.46 -10.93 -13.99
CA TRP A 574 10.40 -10.49 -13.05
C TRP A 574 10.09 -9.03 -13.25
N ARG A 575 11.10 -8.16 -13.44
CA ARG A 575 10.87 -6.75 -13.76
C ARG A 575 10.00 -6.52 -15.00
N ARG A 576 10.10 -7.39 -16.00
CA ARG A 576 9.38 -7.25 -17.28
C ARG A 576 8.03 -7.94 -17.28
N ASN A 577 7.91 -9.08 -16.60
CA ASN A 577 6.77 -9.98 -16.69
C ASN A 577 6.03 -10.18 -15.38
N GLY A 578 6.62 -9.82 -14.25
CA GLY A 578 6.02 -9.97 -12.93
C GLY A 578 4.75 -9.12 -12.77
N GLY A 579 3.87 -9.58 -11.91
CA GLY A 579 2.61 -8.95 -11.56
C GLY A 579 2.57 -8.54 -10.10
N GLY A 580 1.69 -7.59 -9.79
CA GLY A 580 1.45 -7.16 -8.42
C GLY A 580 0.70 -8.22 -7.64
N THR A 581 0.95 -8.26 -6.34
CA THR A 581 0.43 -9.32 -5.47
C THR A 581 -0.01 -8.76 -4.12
N GLU A 582 -1.05 -9.37 -3.53
CA GLU A 582 -1.74 -8.80 -2.37
C GLU A 582 -1.06 -9.09 -1.04
N GLU A 583 -0.32 -10.20 -0.95
CA GLU A 583 0.19 -10.75 0.32
C GLU A 583 1.63 -11.24 0.19
N MET A 584 2.57 -10.38 -0.24
CA MET A 584 3.98 -10.76 -0.09
C MET A 584 4.42 -10.64 1.36
N GLU A 585 5.24 -11.57 1.81
CA GLU A 585 5.76 -11.61 3.18
C GLU A 585 7.29 -11.45 3.20
N PHE A 586 7.80 -10.71 4.17
CA PHE A 586 9.21 -10.64 4.50
C PHE A 586 9.41 -11.26 5.89
N ASP A 587 10.07 -12.42 5.94
CA ASP A 587 10.34 -13.16 7.17
C ASP A 587 11.48 -12.50 7.96
N LEU A 588 11.19 -12.00 9.17
CA LEU A 588 12.16 -11.31 10.03
C LEU A 588 13.01 -12.25 10.89
N SER A 589 12.76 -13.57 10.82
CA SER A 589 13.51 -14.56 11.57
C SER A 589 15.00 -14.56 11.21
N THR A 590 15.84 -14.86 12.20
CA THR A 590 17.29 -14.82 12.00
C THR A 590 17.73 -15.87 10.97
N GLY A 591 18.36 -15.41 9.90
CA GLY A 591 18.84 -16.28 8.83
C GLY A 591 17.77 -16.72 7.84
N SER A 592 16.58 -16.11 7.90
CA SER A 592 15.54 -16.25 6.89
C SER A 592 16.08 -15.93 5.49
N ARG A 593 15.37 -16.43 4.48
CA ARG A 593 15.71 -16.15 3.09
C ARG A 593 15.51 -14.69 2.74
N SER A 594 14.45 -14.06 3.28
CA SER A 594 14.15 -12.64 3.14
C SER A 594 15.31 -11.77 3.63
N MET A 595 15.82 -12.05 4.83
CA MET A 595 16.96 -11.34 5.42
C MET A 595 18.23 -11.49 4.57
N LYS A 596 18.56 -12.72 4.13
CA LYS A 596 19.72 -12.97 3.27
C LYS A 596 19.62 -12.26 1.92
N GLN A 597 18.42 -12.19 1.34
CA GLN A 597 18.17 -11.49 0.09
C GLN A 597 18.40 -9.98 0.26
N LEU A 598 17.89 -9.38 1.35
CA LEU A 598 18.12 -7.97 1.66
C LEU A 598 19.61 -7.66 1.85
N GLU A 599 20.31 -8.48 2.63
CA GLU A 599 21.75 -8.34 2.88
C GLU A 599 22.57 -8.44 1.58
N SER A 600 22.24 -9.42 0.73
CA SER A 600 22.85 -9.58 -0.59
C SER A 600 22.62 -8.35 -1.47
N TYR A 601 21.38 -7.83 -1.48
CA TYR A 601 21.03 -6.64 -2.24
C TYR A 601 21.81 -5.40 -1.78
N MET A 602 21.86 -5.15 -0.47
CA MET A 602 22.62 -4.04 0.13
C MET A 602 24.12 -4.18 -0.16
N SER A 603 24.69 -5.38 -0.04
CA SER A 603 26.11 -5.64 -0.29
C SER A 603 26.47 -5.39 -1.76
N GLN A 604 25.65 -5.84 -2.70
CA GLN A 604 25.84 -5.58 -4.13
C GLN A 604 25.75 -4.08 -4.45
N ARG A 605 24.83 -3.37 -3.80
CA ARG A 605 24.70 -1.91 -3.94
C ARG A 605 25.94 -1.19 -3.42
N LYS A 606 26.41 -1.51 -2.20
CA LYS A 606 27.64 -0.96 -1.62
C LYS A 606 28.85 -1.22 -2.54
N GLN A 607 29.02 -2.44 -3.02
CA GLN A 607 30.12 -2.78 -3.93
C GLN A 607 30.06 -1.99 -5.25
N ARG A 608 28.89 -1.85 -5.88
CA ARG A 608 28.74 -1.04 -7.11
C ARG A 608 29.08 0.43 -6.86
N ARG A 609 28.73 0.93 -5.68
CA ARG A 609 29.00 2.29 -5.25
C ARG A 609 30.50 2.53 -5.06
N GLU A 610 31.17 1.67 -4.31
CA GLU A 610 32.64 1.70 -4.14
C GLU A 610 33.38 1.61 -5.48
N GLN A 611 32.89 0.77 -6.42
CA GLN A 611 33.44 0.70 -7.77
C GLN A 611 33.25 2.01 -8.56
N ALA A 612 32.11 2.69 -8.42
CA ALA A 612 31.86 3.99 -9.04
C ALA A 612 32.80 5.06 -8.46
N ILE A 613 32.95 5.12 -7.13
CA ILE A 613 33.90 6.02 -6.45
C ILE A 613 35.33 5.74 -6.93
N GLY A 614 35.75 4.48 -6.97
CA GLY A 614 37.08 4.10 -7.44
C GLY A 614 37.37 4.50 -8.89
N LYS A 615 36.35 4.48 -9.78
CA LYS A 615 36.47 4.99 -11.15
C LYS A 615 36.67 6.51 -11.18
N ILE A 616 35.96 7.27 -10.35
CA ILE A 616 36.12 8.73 -10.21
C ILE A 616 37.53 9.05 -9.71
N GLU A 617 38.01 8.36 -8.68
CA GLU A 617 39.37 8.58 -8.18
C GLU A 617 40.44 8.25 -9.22
N GLN A 618 40.28 7.12 -9.94
CA GLN A 618 41.21 6.74 -10.99
C GLN A 618 41.22 7.78 -12.12
N TYR A 619 40.05 8.33 -12.46
CA TYR A 619 39.91 9.41 -13.43
C TYR A 619 40.70 10.65 -13.01
N GLU A 620 40.48 11.13 -11.78
CA GLU A 620 41.19 12.30 -11.22
C GLU A 620 42.71 12.08 -11.14
N ARG A 621 43.15 10.87 -10.76
CA ARG A 621 44.59 10.52 -10.75
C ARG A 621 45.19 10.52 -12.15
N ARG A 622 44.44 10.17 -13.20
CA ARG A 622 44.90 10.24 -14.59
C ARG A 622 44.94 11.67 -15.09
N LYS A 623 43.96 12.50 -14.74
CA LYS A 623 43.88 13.91 -15.14
C LYS A 623 45.01 14.77 -14.53
N ARG A 624 45.49 14.41 -13.33
CA ARG A 624 46.63 15.07 -12.67
C ARG A 624 48.01 14.70 -13.24
N LYS A 625 48.12 13.58 -13.96
CA LYS A 625 49.36 13.10 -14.58
C LYS A 625 49.48 13.64 -16.00
#